data_AF-A0A1G6TDT9-F1
#
_entry.id   AF-A0A1G6TDT9-F1
#
_cell.length_a   1.000
_cell.length_b   1.000
_cell.length_c   1.000
_cell.angle_alpha   90.00
_cell.angle_beta   90.00
_cell.angle_gamma   90.00
#
_symmetry.space_group_name_H-M   'P 1'
#
loop_
_entity.id
_entity.type
_entity.pdbx_description
1 polymer ?
#
loop_
_entity_poly.entity_id
_entity_poly.type
_entity_poly.pdbx_seq_one_letter_code
_entity_poly.pdbx_strand_id
1 'polypeptide(L)'
;MGVLQHIQHQISALNDLIKINNDRIAGYEKANEATDETGLNLLFNEYIDQSKNYVSEIREYIHVLGGSPTDGTTLSGKFYHTWMDVKAAFINKDRHGILADCEHGEDVAKKAYRSALDDKELIWEDDKVVSLLTNQLEGLRIAHDTVKGLRDAAVDA
;
A
#
# COMPACT_ATOMS: atom_id res chain seq x y z
N MET A 1 15.66 1.09 -26.13
CA MET A 1 14.79 0.18 -25.36
C MET A 1 13.49 0.05 -26.15
N GLY A 2 12.92 -1.16 -26.31
CA GLY A 2 11.72 -1.36 -27.13
C GLY A 2 10.42 -1.16 -26.34
N VAL A 3 9.33 -0.74 -27.00
CA VAL A 3 8.00 -0.51 -26.39
C VAL A 3 7.52 -1.70 -25.55
N LEU A 4 7.74 -2.92 -26.03
CA LEU A 4 7.35 -4.13 -25.32
C LEU A 4 8.11 -4.33 -24.00
N GLN A 5 9.38 -3.91 -23.94
CA GLN A 5 10.19 -4.00 -22.72
C GLN A 5 9.69 -3.02 -21.65
N HIS A 6 9.30 -1.81 -22.07
CA HIS A 6 8.73 -0.80 -21.19
C HIS A 6 7.39 -1.26 -20.57
N ILE A 7 6.48 -1.80 -21.40
CA ILE A 7 5.18 -2.31 -20.91
C ILE A 7 5.36 -3.43 -19.88
N GLN A 8 6.30 -4.35 -20.11
CA GLN A 8 6.58 -5.42 -19.14
C GLN A 8 7.14 -4.89 -17.82
N HIS A 9 8.00 -3.87 -17.87
CA HIS A 9 8.51 -3.20 -16.68
C HIS A 9 7.38 -2.51 -15.89
N GLN A 10 6.52 -1.77 -16.59
CA GLN A 10 5.37 -1.11 -16.01
C GLN A 10 4.42 -2.10 -15.34
N ILE A 11 4.05 -3.20 -16.01
CA ILE A 11 3.24 -4.27 -15.44
C ILE A 11 3.91 -4.87 -14.19
N SER A 12 5.22 -5.10 -14.22
CA SER A 12 5.94 -5.65 -13.07
C SER A 12 5.85 -4.72 -11.85
N ALA A 13 6.12 -3.43 -12.02
CA ALA A 13 6.11 -2.48 -10.92
C ALA A 13 4.68 -2.21 -10.39
N LEU A 14 3.66 -2.21 -11.26
CA LEU A 14 2.26 -2.16 -10.83
C LEU A 14 1.84 -3.39 -10.02
N ASN A 15 2.33 -4.58 -10.39
CA ASN A 15 2.11 -5.80 -9.60
C ASN A 15 2.78 -5.73 -8.22
N ASP A 16 3.91 -5.03 -8.08
CA ASP A 16 4.52 -4.80 -6.77
C ASP A 16 3.66 -3.87 -5.91
N LEU A 17 3.02 -2.85 -6.49
CA LEU A 17 2.06 -2.00 -5.77
C LEU A 17 0.78 -2.75 -5.36
N ILE A 18 0.33 -3.74 -6.15
CA ILE A 18 -0.75 -4.65 -5.72
C ILE A 18 -0.34 -5.39 -4.43
N LYS A 19 0.89 -5.90 -4.36
CA LYS A 19 1.37 -6.60 -3.15
C LYS A 19 1.43 -5.67 -1.95
N ILE A 20 1.94 -4.45 -2.14
CA ILE A 20 1.97 -3.42 -1.08
C ILE A 20 0.57 -3.15 -0.51
N ASN A 21 -0.46 -3.05 -1.36
CA ASN A 21 -1.82 -2.87 -0.88
C ASN A 21 -2.39 -4.12 -0.19
N ASN A 22 -2.04 -5.32 -0.66
CA ASN A 22 -2.44 -6.57 0.02
C ASN A 22 -1.78 -6.70 1.41
N ASP A 23 -0.53 -6.26 1.55
CA ASP A 23 0.16 -6.22 2.85
C ASP A 23 -0.46 -5.17 3.76
N ARG A 24 -0.85 -4.01 3.21
CA ARG A 24 -1.62 -2.98 3.92
C ARG A 24 -2.95 -3.52 4.44
N ILE A 25 -3.70 -4.28 3.62
CA ILE A 25 -4.94 -4.96 4.02
C ILE A 25 -4.67 -5.90 5.20
N ALA A 26 -3.69 -6.80 5.07
CA ALA A 26 -3.37 -7.77 6.11
C ALA A 26 -2.91 -7.08 7.42
N GLY A 27 -2.17 -5.97 7.32
CA GLY A 27 -1.75 -5.17 8.46
C GLY A 27 -2.93 -4.60 9.24
N TYR A 28 -3.90 -3.99 8.55
CA TYR A 28 -5.09 -3.45 9.18
C TYR A 28 -6.06 -4.52 9.69
N GLU A 29 -6.18 -5.66 9.00
CA GLU A 29 -6.92 -6.82 9.51
C GLU A 29 -6.31 -7.30 10.83
N LYS A 30 -4.98 -7.33 10.93
CA LYS A 30 -4.31 -7.71 12.18
C LYS A 30 -4.45 -6.66 13.28
N ALA A 31 -4.46 -5.38 12.92
CA ALA A 31 -4.71 -4.29 13.86
C ALA A 31 -6.15 -4.35 14.43
N ASN A 32 -7.15 -4.70 13.61
CA ASN A 32 -8.52 -4.93 14.05
C ASN A 32 -8.63 -6.07 15.08
N GLU A 33 -7.86 -7.14 14.90
CA GLU A 33 -7.82 -8.25 15.87
C GLU A 33 -7.15 -7.88 17.20
N ALA A 34 -6.39 -6.78 17.22
CA ALA A 34 -5.58 -6.37 18.36
C ALA A 34 -6.26 -5.30 19.24
N THR A 35 -7.42 -4.78 18.85
CA THR A 35 -8.14 -3.74 19.60
C THR A 35 -9.65 -3.99 19.67
N ASP A 36 -10.24 -3.67 20.82
CA ASP A 36 -11.69 -3.66 21.02
C ASP A 36 -12.29 -2.25 20.79
N GLU A 37 -11.47 -1.25 20.41
CA GLU A 37 -11.93 0.12 20.15
C GLU A 37 -12.74 0.19 18.85
N THR A 38 -14.06 0.34 18.95
CA THR A 38 -14.96 0.48 17.79
C THR A 38 -14.51 1.59 16.83
N GLY A 39 -14.00 2.71 17.35
CA GLY A 39 -13.53 3.82 16.51
C GLY A 39 -12.32 3.45 15.65
N LEU A 40 -11.34 2.75 16.21
CA LEU A 40 -10.18 2.27 15.46
C LEU A 40 -10.59 1.18 14.47
N ASN A 41 -11.49 0.27 14.88
CA ASN A 41 -11.96 -0.78 14.00
C ASN A 41 -12.69 -0.22 12.75
N LEU A 42 -13.49 0.82 12.91
CA LEU A 42 -14.12 1.50 11.77
C LEU A 42 -13.08 2.13 10.83
N LEU A 43 -12.09 2.81 11.38
CA LEU A 43 -11.03 3.45 10.61
C LEU A 43 -10.15 2.43 9.85
N PHE A 44 -9.74 1.35 10.50
CA PHE A 44 -8.94 0.31 9.87
C PHE A 44 -9.72 -0.40 8.75
N ASN A 45 -11.03 -0.62 8.92
CA ASN A 45 -11.88 -1.14 7.84
C ASN A 45 -11.99 -0.18 6.64
N GLU A 46 -12.06 1.14 6.88
CA GLU A 46 -12.01 2.14 5.81
C GLU A 46 -10.73 2.01 4.99
N TYR A 47 -9.57 1.86 5.64
CA TYR A 47 -8.30 1.70 4.95
C TYR A 47 -8.11 0.33 4.28
N ILE A 48 -8.71 -0.73 4.82
CA ILE A 48 -8.83 -2.03 4.13
C ILE A 48 -9.58 -1.85 2.81
N ASP A 49 -10.75 -1.21 2.82
CA ASP A 49 -11.57 -1.05 1.62
C ASP A 49 -10.94 -0.08 0.62
N GLN A 50 -10.28 0.99 1.09
CA GLN A 50 -9.46 1.85 0.24
C GLN A 50 -8.37 1.04 -0.49
N SER A 51 -7.66 0.16 0.23
CA SER A 51 -6.60 -0.68 -0.35
C SER A 51 -7.15 -1.65 -1.40
N LYS A 52 -8.32 -2.27 -1.13
CA LYS A 52 -8.99 -3.15 -2.12
C LYS A 52 -9.36 -2.38 -3.39
N ASN A 53 -9.84 -1.14 -3.25
CA ASN A 53 -10.14 -0.28 -4.40
C ASN A 53 -8.86 0.01 -5.20
N TYR A 54 -7.75 0.34 -4.54
CA TYR A 54 -6.47 0.57 -5.22
C TYR A 54 -5.95 -0.66 -5.97
N VAL A 55 -6.05 -1.85 -5.36
CA VAL A 55 -5.75 -3.12 -6.05
C VAL A 55 -6.62 -3.29 -7.28
N SER A 56 -7.92 -3.04 -7.17
CA SER A 56 -8.87 -3.15 -8.29
C SER A 56 -8.52 -2.22 -9.45
N GLU A 57 -8.23 -0.95 -9.16
CA GLU A 57 -7.83 0.03 -10.18
C GLU A 57 -6.52 -0.35 -10.86
N ILE A 58 -5.52 -0.80 -10.10
CA ILE A 58 -4.23 -1.22 -10.67
C ILE A 58 -4.40 -2.48 -11.53
N ARG A 59 -5.21 -3.46 -11.10
CA ARG A 59 -5.52 -4.66 -11.88
C ARG A 59 -6.15 -4.32 -13.22
N GLU A 60 -7.15 -3.44 -13.21
CA GLU A 60 -7.79 -2.96 -14.43
C GLU A 60 -6.77 -2.28 -15.35
N TYR A 61 -5.87 -1.48 -14.79
CA TYR A 61 -4.80 -0.84 -15.55
C TYR A 61 -3.84 -1.85 -16.19
N ILE A 62 -3.43 -2.88 -15.46
CA ILE A 62 -2.59 -3.97 -16.00
C ILE A 62 -3.29 -4.69 -17.15
N HIS A 63 -4.61 -4.90 -17.06
CA HIS A 63 -5.38 -5.48 -18.17
C HIS A 63 -5.39 -4.59 -19.41
N VAL A 64 -5.52 -3.27 -19.25
CA VAL A 64 -5.40 -2.29 -20.37
C VAL A 64 -4.03 -2.36 -21.05
N LEU A 65 -2.97 -2.62 -20.28
CA LEU A 65 -1.61 -2.83 -20.81
C LEU A 65 -1.41 -4.19 -21.50
N GLY A 66 -2.43 -5.05 -21.52
CA GLY A 66 -2.35 -6.41 -22.08
C GLY A 66 -1.65 -7.42 -21.16
N GLY A 67 -1.46 -7.08 -19.89
CA GLY A 67 -0.88 -7.96 -18.88
C GLY A 67 -1.91 -8.81 -18.16
N SER A 68 -1.42 -9.73 -17.32
CA SER A 68 -2.23 -10.44 -16.33
C SER A 68 -1.78 -10.00 -14.93
N PRO A 69 -2.68 -9.46 -14.10
CA PRO A 69 -2.34 -9.11 -12.74
C PRO A 69 -1.99 -10.36 -11.93
N THR A 70 -1.08 -10.21 -10.98
CA THR A 70 -0.72 -11.29 -10.06
C THR A 70 -1.70 -11.36 -8.89
N ASP A 71 -2.09 -12.58 -8.52
CA ASP A 71 -2.87 -12.87 -7.30
C ASP A 71 -1.97 -13.25 -6.12
N GLY A 72 -0.65 -13.32 -6.32
CA GLY A 72 0.27 -14.02 -5.43
C GLY A 72 1.41 -13.19 -4.84
N THR A 73 1.97 -13.73 -3.77
CA THR A 73 3.16 -13.23 -3.04
C THR A 73 4.48 -13.48 -3.78
N THR A 74 4.44 -14.03 -4.99
CA THR A 74 5.64 -14.42 -5.73
C THR A 74 6.38 -13.17 -6.23
N LEU A 75 7.51 -12.90 -5.59
CA LEU A 75 8.39 -11.77 -5.82
C LEU A 75 9.28 -12.03 -7.05
N SER A 76 8.79 -11.67 -8.24
CA SER A 76 9.64 -11.49 -9.42
C SER A 76 10.02 -10.02 -9.68
N GLY A 77 9.45 -9.09 -8.91
CA GLY A 77 9.70 -7.66 -9.03
C GLY A 77 10.97 -7.20 -8.30
N LYS A 78 11.74 -6.30 -8.93
CA LYS A 78 12.98 -5.74 -8.39
C LYS A 78 12.74 -4.59 -7.39
N PHE A 79 11.48 -4.25 -7.11
CA PHE A 79 11.08 -3.02 -6.42
C PHE A 79 10.61 -3.26 -4.98
N TYR A 80 11.51 -3.74 -4.12
CA TYR A 80 11.37 -3.80 -2.65
C TYR A 80 10.82 -5.10 -2.04
N HIS A 81 11.60 -5.63 -1.09
CA HIS A 81 11.31 -6.80 -0.25
C HIS A 81 10.93 -6.42 1.20
N THR A 82 10.55 -5.17 1.46
CA THR A 82 10.40 -4.63 2.84
C THR A 82 8.98 -4.76 3.41
N TRP A 83 8.17 -5.69 2.91
CA TRP A 83 6.80 -5.88 3.41
C TRP A 83 6.70 -6.94 4.50
N MET A 84 7.71 -7.83 4.64
CA MET A 84 7.68 -8.90 5.63
C MET A 84 7.68 -8.40 7.08
N ASP A 85 8.13 -7.16 7.33
CA ASP A 85 8.15 -6.56 8.67
C ASP A 85 6.75 -6.22 9.20
N VAL A 86 5.75 -6.04 8.33
CA VAL A 86 4.35 -5.77 8.72
C VAL A 86 3.67 -7.02 9.32
N LYS A 87 4.16 -8.23 8.99
CA LYS A 87 3.62 -9.49 9.53
C LYS A 87 4.06 -9.78 10.97
N ALA A 88 4.97 -8.98 11.54
CA ALA A 88 5.55 -9.24 12.85
C ALA A 88 4.77 -8.57 14.00
N ALA A 89 3.89 -9.36 14.62
CA ALA A 89 3.45 -9.31 16.02
C ALA A 89 2.73 -8.06 16.57
N PHE A 90 1.39 -8.09 16.49
CA PHE A 90 0.47 -7.27 17.30
C PHE A 90 0.08 -7.91 18.67
N ILE A 91 0.90 -8.80 19.24
CA ILE A 91 0.54 -9.49 20.50
C ILE A 91 0.79 -8.57 21.70
N ASN A 92 -0.25 -8.34 22.52
CA ASN A 92 -0.21 -7.55 23.77
C ASN A 92 0.29 -6.10 23.59
N LYS A 93 -0.03 -5.43 22.47
CA LYS A 93 0.27 -4.01 22.28
C LYS A 93 -0.85 -3.14 22.84
N ASP A 94 -0.47 -2.02 23.44
CA ASP A 94 -1.41 -0.95 23.78
C ASP A 94 -1.82 -0.17 22.52
N ARG A 95 -2.78 0.75 22.68
CA ARG A 95 -3.29 1.59 21.60
C ARG A 95 -2.17 2.28 20.82
N HIS A 96 -1.18 2.82 21.53
CA HIS A 96 -0.03 3.49 20.92
C HIS A 96 0.79 2.53 20.06
N GLY A 97 1.12 1.34 20.59
CA GLY A 97 1.88 0.32 19.87
C GLY A 97 1.18 -0.16 18.59
N ILE A 98 -0.14 -0.37 18.64
CA ILE A 98 -0.94 -0.75 17.46
C ILE A 98 -0.85 0.35 16.39
N LEU A 99 -1.08 1.61 16.76
CA LEU A 99 -1.06 2.73 15.81
C LEU A 99 0.35 3.00 15.27
N ALA A 100 1.40 2.77 16.06
CA ALA A 100 2.79 2.90 15.62
C ALA A 100 3.15 1.88 14.52
N ASP A 101 2.68 0.64 14.63
CA ASP A 101 2.87 -0.37 13.59
C ASP A 101 2.09 -0.01 12.31
N CYS A 102 0.83 0.45 12.46
CA CYS A 102 0.04 0.91 11.33
C CYS A 102 0.71 2.07 10.60
N GLU A 103 1.23 3.07 11.31
CA GLU A 103 1.94 4.20 10.70
C GLU A 103 3.19 3.74 9.95
N HIS A 104 3.94 2.80 10.51
CA HIS A 104 5.10 2.22 9.83
C HIS A 104 4.69 1.54 8.51
N GLY A 105 3.59 0.77 8.53
CA GLY A 105 3.01 0.18 7.32
C GLY A 105 2.63 1.23 6.27
N GLU A 106 2.00 2.33 6.68
CA GLU A 106 1.64 3.43 5.76
C GLU A 106 2.88 4.12 5.18
N ASP A 107 3.95 4.29 5.96
CA ASP A 107 5.22 4.83 5.47
C ASP A 107 5.88 3.95 4.41
N VAL A 108 5.83 2.62 4.60
CA VAL A 108 6.29 1.65 3.60
C VAL A 108 5.47 1.80 2.31
N ALA A 109 4.13 1.87 2.42
CA ALA A 109 3.26 2.04 1.27
C ALA A 109 3.54 3.35 0.50
N LYS A 110 3.59 4.49 1.21
CA LYS A 110 3.93 5.80 0.62
C LYS A 110 5.28 5.77 -0.11
N LYS A 111 6.29 5.15 0.49
CA LYS A 111 7.63 5.04 -0.11
C LYS A 111 7.61 4.21 -1.39
N ALA A 112 6.85 3.10 -1.42
CA ALA A 112 6.71 2.28 -2.61
C ALA A 112 6.07 3.07 -3.76
N TYR A 113 4.98 3.78 -3.49
CA TYR A 113 4.30 4.62 -4.50
C TYR A 113 5.18 5.75 -5.02
N ARG A 114 5.89 6.43 -4.12
CA ARG A 114 6.85 7.48 -4.52
C ARG A 114 7.97 6.91 -5.38
N SER A 115 8.49 5.74 -5.03
CA SER A 115 9.54 5.07 -5.83
C SER A 115 9.04 4.68 -7.21
N ALA A 116 7.77 4.23 -7.33
CA ALA A 116 7.15 3.96 -8.62
C ALA A 116 6.99 5.23 -9.46
N LEU A 117 6.56 6.35 -8.85
CA LEU A 117 6.47 7.65 -9.54
C LEU A 117 7.83 8.24 -9.92
N ASP A 118 8.90 7.92 -9.20
CA ASP A 118 10.28 8.31 -9.53
C ASP A 118 10.90 7.41 -10.62
N ASP A 119 10.27 6.27 -10.94
CA ASP A 119 10.73 5.34 -11.95
C ASP A 119 10.36 5.80 -13.37
N LYS A 120 11.35 6.36 -14.05
CA LYS A 120 11.23 6.86 -15.43
C LYS A 120 10.80 5.79 -16.43
N GLU A 121 11.11 4.53 -16.18
CA GLU A 121 10.67 3.43 -17.03
C GLU A 121 9.25 2.99 -16.71
N LEU A 122 8.68 3.29 -15.54
CA LEU A 122 7.26 3.04 -15.27
C LEU A 122 6.37 4.15 -15.84
N ILE A 123 6.78 5.41 -15.70
CA ILE A 123 5.97 6.58 -16.07
C ILE A 123 6.15 7.04 -17.52
N TRP A 124 6.99 6.36 -18.31
CA TRP A 124 7.36 6.82 -19.65
C TRP A 124 6.14 6.93 -20.57
N GLU A 125 5.84 8.17 -21.01
CA GLU A 125 4.74 8.50 -21.94
C GLU A 125 3.35 8.00 -21.49
N ASP A 126 3.14 7.84 -20.18
CA ASP A 126 1.88 7.34 -19.62
C ASP A 126 1.33 8.23 -18.50
N ASP A 127 0.68 9.32 -18.90
CA ASP A 127 0.05 10.25 -17.94
C ASP A 127 -1.08 9.60 -17.12
N LYS A 128 -1.68 8.50 -17.60
CA LYS A 128 -2.76 7.79 -16.90
C LYS A 128 -2.20 7.03 -15.71
N VAL A 129 -1.10 6.31 -15.87
CA VAL A 129 -0.45 5.64 -14.74
C VAL A 129 0.03 6.65 -13.71
N VAL A 130 0.61 7.78 -14.15
CA VAL A 130 1.06 8.86 -13.25
C VAL A 130 -0.11 9.41 -12.43
N SER A 131 -1.23 9.71 -13.09
CA SER A 131 -2.43 10.25 -12.42
C SER A 131 -3.01 9.25 -11.43
N LEU A 132 -3.10 7.97 -11.82
CA LEU A 132 -3.58 6.89 -10.95
C LEU A 132 -2.73 6.79 -9.68
N LEU A 133 -1.41 6.67 -9.83
CA LEU A 133 -0.49 6.48 -8.70
C LEU A 133 -0.41 7.73 -7.81
N THR A 134 -0.50 8.93 -8.39
CA THR A 134 -0.52 10.19 -7.63
C THR A 134 -1.76 10.29 -6.74
N ASN A 135 -2.94 9.94 -7.28
CA ASN A 135 -4.19 9.97 -6.53
C ASN A 135 -4.16 8.98 -5.36
N GLN A 136 -3.66 7.77 -5.59
CA GLN A 136 -3.55 6.75 -4.54
C GLN A 136 -2.50 7.15 -3.49
N LEU A 137 -1.36 7.71 -3.90
CA LEU A 137 -0.34 8.23 -2.98
C LEU A 137 -0.91 9.31 -2.05
N GLU A 138 -1.76 10.21 -2.55
CA GLU A 138 -2.40 11.23 -1.72
C GLU A 138 -3.31 10.61 -0.66
N GLY A 139 -4.11 9.60 -1.03
CA GLY A 139 -4.92 8.85 -0.06
C GLY A 139 -4.09 8.14 1.01
N LEU A 140 -2.94 7.56 0.64
CA LEU A 140 -2.00 6.95 1.59
C LEU A 140 -1.36 8.00 2.52
N ARG A 141 -1.11 9.22 2.04
CA ARG A 141 -0.61 10.33 2.88
C ARG A 141 -1.66 10.73 3.93
N ILE A 142 -2.91 10.86 3.52
CA ILE A 142 -4.02 11.18 4.44
C ILE A 142 -4.16 10.07 5.50
N ALA A 143 -4.09 8.80 5.07
CA ALA A 143 -4.16 7.66 6.00
C ALA A 143 -3.02 7.67 7.01
N HIS A 144 -1.78 7.83 6.53
CA HIS A 144 -0.60 7.98 7.37
C HIS A 144 -0.77 9.11 8.40
N ASP A 145 -1.14 10.32 7.97
CA ASP A 145 -1.21 11.49 8.85
C ASP A 145 -2.33 11.34 9.89
N THR A 146 -3.42 10.66 9.53
CA THR A 146 -4.51 10.32 10.46
C THR A 146 -4.05 9.34 11.52
N VAL A 147 -3.43 8.22 11.13
CA VAL A 147 -2.91 7.20 12.06
C VAL A 147 -1.85 7.80 12.97
N LYS A 148 -0.94 8.62 12.42
CA LYS A 148 0.06 9.36 13.17
C LYS A 148 -0.56 10.28 14.21
N GLY A 149 -1.56 11.08 13.84
CA GLY A 149 -2.24 11.95 14.80
C GLY A 149 -2.90 11.18 15.94
N LEU A 150 -3.52 10.03 15.64
CA LEU A 150 -4.11 9.16 16.65
C LEU A 150 -3.07 8.52 17.56
N ARG A 151 -1.90 8.12 17.00
CA ARG A 151 -0.77 7.58 17.76
C ARG A 151 -0.23 8.63 18.72
N ASP A 152 0.06 9.82 18.22
CA ASP A 152 0.65 10.90 19.01
C ASP A 152 -0.28 11.26 20.18
N ALA A 153 -1.60 11.30 19.95
CA ALA A 153 -2.59 11.50 21.01
C ALA A 153 -2.70 10.33 22.02
N ALA A 154 -2.21 9.13 21.68
CA ALA A 154 -2.21 7.97 22.58
C ALA A 154 -1.08 8.02 23.62
N VAL A 155 -0.04 8.83 23.42
CA VAL A 155 1.06 9.02 24.37
C VAL A 155 0.63 9.88 25.57
N ASP A 156 -0.34 10.77 25.35
CA ASP A 156 -0.79 11.77 26.32
C ASP A 156 -2.03 11.33 27.15
N ALA A 157 -2.52 10.10 26.94
CA ALA A 157 -3.73 9.55 27.56
C ALA A 157 -3.43 8.58 28.71
#